data_AF-A0A3C2DWR2-F1
#
_entry.id   AF-A0A3C2DWR2-F1
#
_cell.length_a   1.000
_cell.length_b   1.000
_cell.length_c   1.000
_cell.angle_alpha   90.00
_cell.angle_beta   90.00
_cell.angle_gamma   90.00
#
_symmetry.space_group_name_H-M   'P 1'
#
loop_
_entity.id
_entity.type
_entity.pdbx_description
1 polymer ?
#
loop_
_entity_poly.entity_id
_entity_poly.type
_entity_poly.pdbx_seq_one_letter_code
_entity_poly.pdbx_strand_id
1 'polypeptide(L)' 'VKVVKNKMAPPFKVVEFDIMYGEGISRLGELIDLGVQAEVVKKSGTWFSHDEERIG' A
#
# COMPACT_ATOMS: atom_id res chain seq x y z
N VAL A 1 6.73 9.23 5.27
CA VAL A 1 7.99 9.22 6.06
C VAL A 1 9.21 8.96 5.18
N LYS A 2 10.29 9.72 5.37
CA LYS A 2 11.57 9.55 4.65
C LYS A 2 12.61 8.88 5.55
N VAL A 3 13.16 7.75 5.11
CA VAL A 3 14.23 7.06 5.86
C VAL A 3 15.58 7.68 5.52
N VAL A 4 16.01 8.64 6.34
CA VAL A 4 17.27 9.40 6.12
C VAL A 4 18.54 8.62 6.46
N LYS A 5 18.46 7.60 7.31
CA LYS A 5 19.59 6.75 7.68
C LYS A 5 19.10 5.33 7.93
N ASN A 6 19.59 4.39 7.13
CA ASN A 6 19.36 2.96 7.31
C ASN A 6 20.69 2.23 7.09
N LYS A 7 21.10 1.39 8.06
CA LYS A 7 22.32 0.57 7.99
C LYS A 7 22.05 -0.89 7.61
N MET A 8 20.78 -1.31 7.57
CA MET A 8 20.38 -2.68 7.24
C MET A 8 19.89 -2.82 5.80
N ALA A 9 19.37 -1.74 5.19
CA ALA A 9 18.84 -1.75 3.83
C ALA A 9 19.15 -0.42 3.11
N PRO A 10 18.89 -0.31 1.79
CA PRO A 10 19.13 0.90 1.04
C PRO A 10 18.47 2.12 1.70
N PRO A 11 19.25 3.16 2.05
CA PRO A 11 18.71 4.39 2.62
C PRO A 11 17.92 5.18 1.56
N PHE A 12 17.18 6.20 2.01
CA PHE A 12 16.44 7.15 1.17
C PHE A 12 15.15 6.65 0.51
N LYS A 13 14.61 5.50 0.93
CA LYS A 13 13.24 5.13 0.58
C LYS A 13 12.26 6.15 1.19
N VAL A 14 11.36 6.64 0.35
CA VAL A 14 10.22 7.49 0.74
C VAL A 14 8.99 6.60 0.71
N VAL A 15 8.22 6.64 1.80
CA VAL A 15 6.92 5.96 1.90
C VAL A 15 5.89 7.01 2.25
N GLU A 16 4.76 7.01 1.57
CA GLU A 16 3.62 7.86 1.85
C GLU A 16 2.54 7.00 2.50
N PHE A 17 2.00 7.44 3.63
CA PHE A 17 0.91 6.75 4.30
C PHE A 17 -0.10 7.76 4.80
N ASP A 18 -1.38 7.38 4.72
CA ASP A 18 -2.48 8.18 5.22
C ASP A 18 -2.66 7.92 6.72
N ILE A 19 -2.70 9.01 7.48
CA ILE A 19 -3.01 9.00 8.91
C ILE A 19 -4.46 9.47 9.08
N MET A 20 -5.36 8.55 9.44
CA MET A 20 -6.75 8.88 9.77
C MET A 20 -6.85 9.33 11.23
N TYR A 21 -7.58 10.41 11.47
CA TYR A 21 -7.77 10.96 12.81
C TYR A 21 -8.59 10.01 13.67
N GLY A 22 -7.99 9.42 14.71
CA GLY A 22 -8.63 8.50 15.65
C GLY A 22 -8.38 7.00 15.40
N GLU A 23 -8.03 6.60 14.17
CA GLU A 23 -7.70 5.21 13.82
C GLU A 23 -6.19 4.98 13.59
N GLY A 24 -5.42 6.05 13.39
CA GLY A 24 -3.98 5.98 13.18
C GLY A 24 -3.62 5.66 11.73
N ILE A 25 -2.67 4.74 11.52
CA ILE A 25 -2.13 4.42 10.20
C ILE A 25 -3.10 3.50 9.45
N SER A 26 -3.53 3.90 8.27
CA SER A 26 -4.40 3.10 7.39
C SER A 26 -3.62 1.94 6.73
N ARG A 27 -3.30 0.91 7.51
CA ARG A 27 -2.55 -0.28 7.04
C ARG A 27 -3.28 -1.06 5.95
N LEU A 28 -4.62 -1.07 6.00
CA LEU A 28 -5.46 -1.76 5.01
C LEU A 28 -5.45 -1.05 3.66
N GLY A 29 -5.50 0.29 3.64
CA GLY A 29 -5.39 1.06 2.40
C GLY A 29 -4.03 0.86 1.72
N GLU A 30 -2.96 1.02 2.49
CA GLU A 30 -1.58 0.82 2.00
C GLU A 30 -1.35 -0.60 1.47
N LEU A 31 -1.98 -1.61 2.08
CA LEU A 31 -1.88 -3.00 1.63
C LEU A 31 -2.53 -3.21 0.26
N ILE A 32 -3.69 -2.58 0.02
CA ILE A 32 -4.37 -2.65 -1.28
C ILE A 32 -3.54 -1.93 -2.34
N ASP A 33 -3.01 -0.74 -2.03
CA ASP A 33 -2.19 0.03 -2.97
C ASP A 33 -0.90 -0.70 -3.34
N LEU A 34 -0.22 -1.30 -2.36
CA LEU A 34 0.94 -2.17 -2.60
C LEU A 34 0.54 -3.43 -3.37
N GLY A 35 -0.63 -4.02 -3.11
CA GLY A 35 -1.16 -5.16 -3.84
C GLY A 35 -1.45 -4.84 -5.31
N VAL A 36 -1.94 -3.65 -5.61
CA VAL A 36 -2.14 -3.16 -6.98
C VAL A 36 -0.80 -2.89 -7.66
N GLN A 37 0.16 -2.27 -6.97
CA GLN A 37 1.51 -2.05 -7.49
C GLN A 37 2.28 -3.35 -7.76
N ALA A 38 2.09 -4.36 -6.92
CA ALA A 38 2.72 -5.67 -7.04
C ALA A 38 1.99 -6.62 -8.00
N GLU A 39 0.96 -6.14 -8.72
CA GLU A 39 0.10 -6.92 -9.65
C GLU A 39 -0.63 -8.11 -9.01
N VAL A 40 -0.65 -8.19 -7.67
CA VAL A 40 -1.40 -9.20 -6.91
C VAL A 40 -2.90 -8.91 -6.96
N VAL A 41 -3.26 -7.63 -6.98
CA VAL A 41 -4.65 -7.15 -7.09
C VAL A 41 -4.83 -6.46 -8.43
N LYS A 42 -5.71 -7.00 -9.28
CA LYS A 42 -6.07 -6.40 -10.58
C LYS A 42 -7.18 -5.38 -10.37
N LYS A 43 -6.91 -4.12 -10.73
CA LYS A 43 -7.89 -3.04 -10.72
C LYS A 43 -8.56 -2.94 -12.10
N SER A 44 -9.83 -3.33 -12.19
CA SER A 44 -10.66 -3.12 -13.38
C SER A 44 -11.59 -1.93 -13.14
N GLY A 45 -11.06 -0.72 -13.30
CA GLY A 45 -11.79 0.53 -13.04
C GLY A 45 -12.04 0.75 -11.55
N THR A 46 -13.30 0.67 -11.12
CA THR A 46 -13.74 0.79 -9.71
C THR A 46 -13.74 -0.55 -8.98
N TRP A 47 -13.50 -1.66 -9.69
CA TRP A 47 -13.57 -3.02 -9.13
C TRP A 47 -12.17 -3.55 -8.83
N PHE A 48 -12.00 -4.13 -7.63
CA PHE A 48 -10.80 -4.85 -7.25
C PHE A 48 -11.01 -6.34 -7.52
N SER A 49 -10.02 -7.01 -8.09
CA SER A 49 -10.05 -8.46 -8.35
C SER A 49 -8.77 -9.06 -7.81
N HIS A 50 -8.89 -10.06 -6.94
CA HIS A 50 -7.75 -10.79 -6.41
C HIS A 50 -7.80 -12.22 -6.95
N ASP A 51 -6.81 -12.59 -7.77
CA ASP A 51 -6.74 -13.85 -8.55
C ASP A 51 -7.98 -14.15 -9.42
N GLU A 52 -9.07 -14.62 -8.82
CA GLU A 52 -10.31 -15.03 -9.49
C GLU A 52 -11.58 -14.51 -8.78
N GLU A 53 -11.45 -13.89 -7.61
CA GLU A 53 -12.57 -13.41 -6.81
C GLU A 53 -12.70 -11.87 -6.93
N ARG A 54 -13.89 -11.42 -7.33
CA ARG A 54 -14.20 -9.99 -7.44
C ARG A 54 -14.52 -9.45 -6.06
N ILE A 55 -13.63 -8.60 -5.56
CA ILE A 55 -13.81 -7.87 -4.31
C ILE A 55 -14.37 -6.50 -4.70
N GLY A 56 -15.70 -6.41 -4.67
CA GLY A 56 -16.46 -5.19 -4.94
C GLY A 56 -16.56 -4.33 -3.69
#